data_AF-A0A1I6SVX8-F1
#
_entry.id   AF-A0A1I6SVX8-F1
#
_cell.length_a   1.000
_cell.length_b   1.000
_cell.length_c   1.000
_cell.angle_alpha   90.00
_cell.angle_beta   90.00
_cell.angle_gamma   90.00
#
_symmetry.space_group_name_H-M   'P 1'
#
loop_
_entity.id
_entity.type
_entity.pdbx_description
1 polymer ?
#
loop_
_entity_poly.entity_id
_entity_poly.type
_entity_poly.pdbx_seq_one_letter_code
_entity_poly.pdbx_strand_id
1 'polypeptide(L)'
;MYVANFNNSTMDIFDISIPPNPVHVRNLDAGALNGPEGLTITDTTLYAANFNNSTVTIFDISIPPNPVRVANFGAGALNGPFGLAIFTVGG
;
A
#
# COMPACT_ATOMS: atom_id res chain seq x y z
N MET A 1 8.76 -4.41 -5.60
CA MET A 1 7.96 -3.22 -5.98
C MET A 1 6.51 -3.49 -5.66
N TYR A 2 5.80 -2.50 -5.13
CA TYR A 2 4.36 -2.57 -4.85
C TYR A 2 3.62 -1.65 -5.81
N VAL A 3 2.51 -2.12 -6.38
CA VAL A 3 1.72 -1.40 -7.38
C VAL A 3 0.27 -1.39 -6.94
N ALA A 4 -0.31 -0.20 -6.74
CA ALA A 4 -1.72 -0.06 -6.42
C ALA A 4 -2.57 -0.16 -7.70
N ASN A 5 -3.60 -0.99 -7.67
CA ASN A 5 -4.55 -1.16 -8.77
C ASN A 5 -5.91 -0.60 -8.37
N PHE A 6 -6.14 0.68 -8.68
CA PHE A 6 -7.33 1.42 -8.27
C PHE A 6 -8.65 0.67 -8.57
N ASN A 7 -8.89 0.34 -9.84
CA ASN A 7 -10.16 -0.27 -10.26
C ASN A 7 -10.38 -1.67 -9.69
N ASN A 8 -9.29 -2.44 -9.53
CA ASN A 8 -9.37 -3.80 -9.01
C ASN A 8 -9.42 -3.85 -7.49
N SER A 9 -9.16 -2.73 -6.80
CA SER A 9 -9.02 -2.69 -5.34
C SER A 9 -7.99 -3.68 -4.80
N THR A 10 -6.89 -3.87 -5.55
CA THR A 10 -5.79 -4.76 -5.17
C THR A 10 -4.45 -4.04 -5.18
N MET A 11 -3.42 -4.72 -4.68
CA MET A 11 -2.04 -4.31 -4.84
C MET A 11 -1.22 -5.47 -5.41
N ASP A 12 -0.48 -5.25 -6.49
CA ASP A 12 0.45 -6.24 -7.02
C ASP A 12 1.86 -6.04 -6.50
N ILE A 13 2.56 -7.16 -6.30
CA ILE A 13 3.96 -7.21 -5.90
C ILE A 13 4.76 -7.77 -7.07
N PHE A 14 5.78 -7.03 -7.47
CA PHE A 14 6.74 -7.46 -8.48
C PHE A 14 8.13 -7.56 -7.88
N ASP A 15 8.85 -8.63 -8.20
CA ASP A 15 10.30 -8.68 -8.04
C ASP A 15 10.92 -7.83 -9.16
N ILE A 16 11.80 -6.91 -8.77
CA ILE A 16 12.51 -6.00 -9.66
C ILE A 16 14.04 -6.15 -9.51
N SER A 17 14.49 -7.28 -8.97
CA SER A 17 15.90 -7.62 -8.83
C SER A 17 16.67 -7.60 -10.16
N ILE A 18 15.96 -7.80 -11.28
CA ILE A 18 16.46 -7.68 -12.64
C ILE A 18 15.71 -6.51 -13.33
N PRO A 19 16.30 -5.31 -13.43
CA PRO A 19 15.60 -4.09 -13.87
C PRO A 19 14.89 -4.15 -15.24
N PRO A 20 15.42 -4.81 -16.29
CA PRO A 20 14.70 -4.92 -17.56
C PRO A 20 13.58 -5.97 -17.53
N ASN A 21 13.48 -6.78 -16.46
CA ASN A 21 12.52 -7.88 -16.38
C ASN A 21 11.87 -7.99 -14.99
N PRO A 22 10.94 -7.08 -14.64
CA PRO A 22 10.10 -7.24 -13.46
C PRO A 22 9.27 -8.54 -13.55
N VAL A 23 9.28 -9.35 -12.49
CA VAL A 23 8.52 -10.59 -12.40
C VAL A 23 7.34 -10.40 -11.45
N HIS A 24 6.13 -10.72 -11.88
CA HIS A 24 4.96 -10.70 -10.99
C HIS A 24 5.09 -11.79 -9.94
N VAL A 25 5.05 -11.41 -8.66
CA VAL A 25 5.24 -12.32 -7.53
C VAL A 25 3.90 -12.70 -6.91
N ARG A 26 3.02 -11.71 -6.72
CA ARG A 26 1.75 -11.91 -6.04
C ARG A 26 0.78 -10.76 -6.29
N ASN A 27 -0.50 -11.09 -6.39
CA ASN A 27 -1.60 -10.14 -6.18
C ASN A 27 -2.06 -10.19 -4.72
N LEU A 28 -2.14 -9.02 -4.09
CA LEU A 28 -2.68 -8.82 -2.75
C LEU A 28 -4.10 -8.28 -2.88
N ASP A 29 -5.06 -9.19 -2.81
CA ASP A 29 -6.46 -8.90 -2.56
C ASP A 29 -6.81 -9.40 -1.17
N ALA A 30 -6.90 -8.49 -0.21
CA ALA A 30 -7.14 -8.83 1.19
C ALA A 30 -8.47 -8.27 1.71
N GLY A 31 -9.36 -7.77 0.83
CA GLY A 31 -10.54 -6.99 1.23
C GLY A 31 -10.19 -5.74 2.08
N ALA A 32 -8.91 -5.35 2.05
CA ALA A 32 -8.32 -4.32 2.88
C ALA A 32 -8.12 -2.99 2.15
N LEU A 33 -8.24 -3.03 0.81
CA LEU A 33 -8.05 -1.91 -0.09
C LEU A 33 -9.37 -1.59 -0.78
N ASN A 34 -9.59 -0.31 -1.08
CA ASN A 34 -10.73 0.11 -1.90
C ASN A 34 -10.36 1.39 -2.66
N GLY A 35 -10.13 1.26 -3.96
CA GLY A 35 -9.54 2.31 -4.78
C GLY A 35 -8.18 2.78 -4.24
N PRO A 36 -7.17 1.90 -4.07
CA PRO A 36 -5.87 2.33 -3.62
C PRO A 36 -5.19 3.19 -4.70
N GLU A 37 -4.67 4.37 -4.32
CA GLU A 37 -3.95 5.26 -5.24
C GLU A 37 -2.51 5.49 -4.77
N GLY A 38 -2.35 6.18 -3.66
CA GLY A 38 -1.04 6.53 -3.10
C GLY A 38 -0.49 5.43 -2.20
N LEU A 39 0.74 5.00 -2.49
CA LEU A 39 1.52 4.13 -1.61
C LEU A 39 2.75 4.87 -1.08
N THR A 40 3.10 4.63 0.17
CA THR A 40 4.37 5.09 0.75
C THR A 40 4.90 4.07 1.75
N ILE A 41 6.22 4.02 1.93
CA ILE A 41 6.90 3.02 2.75
C ILE A 41 7.87 3.73 3.69
N THR A 42 7.89 3.28 4.95
CA THR A 42 8.97 3.57 5.91
C THR A 42 9.42 2.29 6.57
N ASP A 43 10.71 1.98 6.44
CA ASP A 43 11.33 0.73 6.91
C ASP A 43 10.53 -0.51 6.48
N THR A 44 9.85 -1.15 7.43
CA THR A 44 9.05 -2.36 7.25
C THR A 44 7.56 -2.10 7.22
N THR A 45 7.13 -0.84 7.09
CA THR A 45 5.71 -0.45 7.09
C THR A 45 5.32 0.18 5.76
N LEU A 46 4.26 -0.35 5.14
CA LEU A 46 3.65 0.20 3.94
C LEU A 46 2.30 0.81 4.28
N TYR A 47 2.03 1.99 3.73
CA TYR A 47 0.76 2.70 3.85
C TYR A 47 0.11 2.80 2.48
N ALA A 48 -1.18 2.50 2.41
CA ALA A 48 -1.99 2.60 1.20
C ALA A 48 -3.17 3.55 1.43
N ALA A 49 -3.21 4.65 0.68
CA ALA A 49 -4.35 5.56 0.64
C ALA A 49 -5.46 4.92 -0.19
N ASN A 50 -6.62 4.74 0.43
CA ASN A 50 -7.80 4.16 -0.18
C ASN A 50 -8.80 5.28 -0.47
N PHE A 51 -8.88 5.68 -1.74
CA PHE A 51 -9.68 6.80 -2.19
C PHE A 51 -11.16 6.61 -1.83
N ASN A 52 -11.74 5.47 -2.18
CA ASN A 52 -13.18 5.24 -2.08
C ASN A 52 -13.70 5.08 -0.65
N ASN A 53 -12.91 4.47 0.24
CA ASN A 53 -13.33 4.25 1.63
C ASN A 53 -12.89 5.39 2.57
N SER A 54 -12.15 6.38 2.05
CA SER A 54 -11.60 7.50 2.82
C SER A 54 -10.79 7.05 4.04
N THR A 55 -9.88 6.10 3.83
CA THR A 55 -8.96 5.59 4.87
C THR A 55 -7.54 5.45 4.34
N VAL A 56 -6.60 5.21 5.26
CA VAL A 56 -5.28 4.67 4.96
C VAL A 56 -5.16 3.30 5.62
N THR A 57 -4.77 2.28 4.86
CA THR A 57 -4.48 0.93 5.37
C THR A 57 -2.98 0.79 5.61
N ILE A 58 -2.61 0.18 6.74
CA ILE A 58 -1.23 -0.09 7.14
C ILE A 58 -0.94 -1.58 6.97
N PHE A 59 0.18 -1.89 6.32
CA PHE A 59 0.71 -3.23 6.15
C PHE A 59 2.11 -3.34 6.77
N ASP A 60 2.34 -4.42 7.50
CA ASP A 60 3.69 -4.89 7.84
C ASP A 60 4.25 -5.65 6.61
N ILE A 61 5.42 -5.23 6.15
CA ILE A 61 6.15 -5.79 5.01
C ILE A 61 7.53 -6.33 5.41
N SER A 62 7.77 -6.58 6.70
CA SER A 62 9.03 -7.10 7.24
C SER A 62 9.45 -8.46 6.67
N ILE A 63 8.49 -9.24 6.15
CA ILE A 63 8.73 -10.53 5.51
C ILE A 63 8.23 -10.49 4.05
N PRO A 64 9.08 -10.09 3.09
CA PRO A 64 8.73 -10.16 1.67
C PRO A 64 8.50 -11.60 1.20
N PRO A 65 7.62 -11.83 0.21
CA PRO A 65 6.67 -10.91 -0.42
C PRO A 65 5.27 -11.01 0.23
N ASN A 66 5.20 -11.13 1.56
CA ASN A 66 3.96 -11.39 2.29
C ASN A 66 3.54 -10.19 3.16
N PRO A 67 3.03 -9.08 2.59
CA PRO A 67 2.43 -8.01 3.38
C PRO A 67 1.29 -8.53 4.26
N VAL A 68 1.27 -8.10 5.52
CA VAL A 68 0.21 -8.41 6.48
C VAL A 68 -0.48 -7.11 6.86
N ARG A 69 -1.79 -7.02 6.66
CA ARG A 69 -2.57 -5.86 7.14
C ARG A 69 -2.51 -5.82 8.67
N VAL A 70 -2.08 -4.70 9.23
CA VAL A 70 -2.00 -4.53 10.70
C VAL A 70 -3.02 -3.53 11.24
N ALA A 71 -3.41 -2.51 10.46
CA ALA A 71 -4.37 -1.50 10.89
C ALA A 71 -4.98 -0.72 9.71
N ASN A 72 -5.97 0.12 10.01
CA ASN A 72 -6.40 1.22 9.15
C ASN A 72 -6.78 2.45 10.00
N PHE A 73 -6.78 3.64 9.40
CA PHE A 73 -7.16 4.88 10.08
C PHE A 73 -7.74 5.91 9.09
N GLY A 74 -8.23 7.02 9.63
CA GLY A 74 -8.68 8.17 8.83
C GLY A 74 -10.18 8.17 8.48
N ALA A 75 -10.92 7.13 8.83
CA ALA A 75 -12.37 7.08 8.62
C ALA A 75 -13.06 8.29 9.28
N GLY A 76 -13.82 9.05 8.49
CA GLY A 76 -14.50 10.27 8.93
C GLY A 76 -13.61 11.51 9.02
N ALA A 77 -12.28 11.37 8.88
CA ALA A 77 -11.32 12.47 8.88
C ALA A 77 -10.75 12.75 7.48
N LEU A 78 -10.70 11.74 6.61
CA LEU A 78 -10.26 11.85 5.23
C LEU A 78 -11.46 11.88 4.28
N ASN A 79 -11.22 12.34 3.05
CA ASN A 79 -12.16 12.27 1.94
C ASN A 79 -11.36 12.12 0.63
N GLY A 80 -11.40 10.94 0.02
CA GLY A 80 -10.66 10.67 -1.23
C GLY A 80 -9.15 10.89 -1.13
N PRO A 81 -8.43 10.28 -0.17
CA PRO A 81 -6.99 10.46 -0.06
C PRO A 81 -6.28 9.90 -1.31
N PHE A 82 -5.48 10.74 -1.97
CA PHE A 82 -4.86 10.43 -3.26
C PHE A 82 -3.36 10.08 -3.13
N GLY A 83 -2.60 10.93 -2.44
CA GLY A 83 -1.15 10.80 -2.26
C GLY A 83 -0.76 10.79 -0.79
N LEU A 84 0.38 10.14 -0.48
CA LEU A 84 0.94 10.08 0.86
C LEU A 84 2.40 10.53 0.83
N ALA A 85 2.78 11.32 1.82
CA ALA A 85 4.17 11.66 2.09
C ALA A 85 4.42 11.39 3.58
N ILE A 86 5.59 10.82 3.89
CA ILE A 86 5.99 10.59 5.27
C ILE A 86 7.18 11.49 5.59
N PHE A 87 7.07 12.18 6.71
CA PHE A 87 8.15 12.90 7.35
C PHE A 87 8.09 12.57 8.84
N THR A 88 9.18 12.07 9.39
CA THR A 88 9.31 11.80 10.82
C THR A 88 9.99 12.98 11.49
N VAL A 89 9.40 13.46 12.60
CA VAL A 89 10.03 14.50 13.42
C VAL A 89 10.94 13.81 14.43
N GLY A 90 12.23 13.67 14.09
CA GLY A 90 13.30 13.23 15.00
C GLY A 90 13.40 11.71 15.19
N GLY A 91 14.61 11.18 14.96
CA GLY A 91 15.05 9.89 15.50
C GLY A 91 15.81 10.09 16.81
#